data_AF-A0A5M6A884-F1
#
_entry.id   AF-A0A5M6A884-F1
#
_cell.length_a   1.000
_cell.length_b   1.000
_cell.length_c   1.000
_cell.angle_alpha   90.00
_cell.angle_beta   90.00
_cell.angle_gamma   90.00
#
_symmetry.space_group_name_H-M   'P 1'
#
loop_
_entity.id
_entity.type
_entity.pdbx_description
1 polymer ?
#
loop_
_entity_poly.entity_id
_entity_poly.type
_entity_poly.pdbx_seq_one_letter_code
_entity_poly.pdbx_strand_id
1 'polypeptide(L)'
;MVTIKNTQFTSNVALCDVLFAMNKEKMLGIIKKLDLYVSPNLKKDETARRVARELLDNPISILCQLSKAELQIVDEFEKAGPNHYITRKMRKTFYKLQNFGLVLTYEDESRNEWQMLMPDCVRESLADSYAFYLDMANKGVRGPSAKELRMRVALNHLLGKDEN
;
A
#
# COMPACT_ATOMS: atom_id res chain seq x y z
N MET A 1 2.47 -7.15 10.98
CA MET A 1 3.49 -6.69 10.03
C MET A 1 4.22 -7.91 9.50
N VAL A 2 4.90 -7.82 8.38
CA VAL A 2 5.80 -8.89 7.90
C VAL A 2 7.21 -8.50 8.33
N THR A 3 7.83 -9.32 9.16
CA THR A 3 9.18 -9.08 9.68
C THR A 3 10.22 -9.92 8.96
N ILE A 4 11.40 -9.34 8.75
CA ILE A 4 12.56 -10.00 8.16
C ILE A 4 13.71 -10.01 9.17
N LYS A 5 14.62 -10.98 9.04
CA LYS A 5 15.71 -11.20 10.01
C LYS A 5 16.94 -10.32 9.77
N ASN A 6 17.11 -9.82 8.55
CA ASN A 6 18.25 -9.00 8.15
C ASN A 6 17.86 -8.08 6.99
N THR A 7 18.76 -7.19 6.60
CA THR A 7 18.58 -6.18 5.54
C THR A 7 19.16 -6.61 4.19
N GLN A 8 19.40 -7.92 3.99
CA GLN A 8 19.95 -8.45 2.73
C GLN A 8 18.87 -8.69 1.66
N PHE A 9 17.61 -8.41 1.98
CA PHE A 9 16.50 -8.55 1.03
C PHE A 9 16.54 -7.42 0.00
N THR A 10 16.20 -7.76 -1.24
CA THR A 10 16.08 -6.84 -2.37
C THR A 10 14.61 -6.50 -2.63
N SER A 11 14.34 -5.35 -3.26
CA SER A 11 12.99 -4.86 -3.55
C SER A 11 12.28 -5.65 -4.65
N ASN A 12 12.99 -6.50 -5.40
CA ASN A 12 12.43 -7.38 -6.43
C ASN A 12 11.54 -8.52 -5.89
N VAL A 13 11.30 -8.58 -4.58
CA VAL A 13 10.37 -9.52 -3.95
C VAL A 13 8.96 -9.32 -4.48
N ALA A 14 8.25 -10.41 -4.78
CA ALA A 14 6.86 -10.32 -5.19
C ALA A 14 5.96 -10.00 -3.99
N LEU A 15 4.99 -9.09 -4.17
CA LEU A 15 4.03 -8.75 -3.11
C LEU A 15 3.25 -9.99 -2.61
N CYS A 16 2.99 -10.97 -3.48
CA CYS A 16 2.31 -12.20 -3.06
C CYS A 16 3.12 -13.00 -2.04
N ASP A 17 4.45 -12.99 -2.10
CA ASP A 17 5.31 -13.70 -1.15
C ASP A 17 5.32 -13.00 0.21
N VAL A 18 5.34 -11.66 0.20
CA VAL A 18 5.16 -10.84 1.41
C VAL A 18 3.82 -11.16 2.07
N LEU A 19 2.73 -11.15 1.31
CA LEU A 19 1.39 -11.44 1.80
C LEU A 19 1.24 -12.90 2.25
N PHE A 20 1.91 -13.84 1.59
CA PHE A 20 1.88 -15.25 1.98
C PHE A 20 2.49 -15.50 3.36
N ALA A 21 3.44 -14.66 3.80
CA ALA A 21 3.94 -14.68 5.17
C ALA A 21 2.89 -14.24 6.22
N MET A 22 1.79 -13.62 5.80
CA MET A 22 0.70 -13.19 6.67
C MET A 22 -0.37 -14.28 6.85
N ASN A 23 -1.21 -14.13 7.89
CA ASN A 23 -2.38 -14.99 8.09
C ASN A 23 -3.47 -14.67 7.06
N LYS A 24 -4.18 -15.72 6.58
CA LYS A 24 -5.25 -15.59 5.57
C LYS A 24 -6.35 -14.63 6.00
N GLU A 25 -6.80 -14.73 7.25
CA GLU A 25 -7.81 -13.83 7.83
C GLU A 25 -7.36 -12.36 7.77
N LYS A 26 -6.07 -12.11 8.01
CA LYS A 26 -5.51 -10.77 7.93
C LYS A 26 -5.52 -10.24 6.50
N MET A 27 -5.13 -11.07 5.53
CA MET A 27 -5.19 -10.70 4.10
C MET A 27 -6.62 -10.31 3.68
N LEU A 28 -7.61 -11.14 4.02
CA LEU A 28 -9.02 -10.85 3.74
C LEU A 28 -9.52 -9.61 4.49
N GLY A 29 -9.05 -9.39 5.72
CA GLY A 29 -9.34 -8.20 6.50
C GLY A 29 -8.79 -6.91 5.88
N ILE A 30 -7.64 -6.98 5.21
CA ILE A 30 -7.06 -5.85 4.46
C ILE A 30 -7.95 -5.53 3.25
N ILE A 31 -8.25 -6.52 2.43
CA ILE A 31 -9.12 -6.38 1.25
C ILE A 31 -10.47 -5.77 1.61
N LYS A 32 -11.11 -6.28 2.67
CA LYS A 32 -12.37 -5.73 3.18
C LYS A 32 -12.23 -4.27 3.63
N LYS A 33 -11.14 -3.90 4.30
CA LYS A 33 -10.89 -2.51 4.74
C LYS A 33 -10.69 -1.54 3.58
N LEU A 34 -10.21 -2.04 2.45
CA LEU A 34 -9.99 -1.27 1.23
C LEU A 34 -11.23 -1.24 0.31
N ASP A 35 -12.36 -1.82 0.74
CA ASP A 35 -13.58 -1.97 -0.06
C ASP A 35 -13.33 -2.76 -1.37
N LEU A 36 -12.42 -3.73 -1.30
CA LEU A 36 -12.08 -4.67 -2.36
C LEU A 36 -12.67 -6.05 -2.06
N TYR A 37 -12.68 -6.95 -3.05
CA TYR A 37 -13.24 -8.30 -2.88
C TYR A 37 -12.26 -9.39 -3.29
N VAL A 38 -12.05 -10.35 -2.38
CA VAL A 38 -11.40 -11.63 -2.65
C VAL A 38 -12.20 -12.72 -1.96
N SER A 39 -12.51 -13.80 -2.67
CA SER A 39 -13.32 -14.89 -2.12
C SER A 39 -12.67 -15.52 -0.89
N PRO A 40 -13.40 -15.68 0.24
CA PRO A 40 -12.85 -16.28 1.46
C PRO A 40 -12.62 -17.79 1.34
N ASN A 41 -13.19 -18.45 0.32
CA ASN A 41 -13.13 -19.90 0.16
C ASN A 41 -11.83 -20.39 -0.51
N LEU A 42 -10.97 -19.47 -0.95
CA LEU A 42 -9.72 -19.80 -1.63
C LEU A 42 -8.68 -20.38 -0.66
N LYS A 43 -7.74 -21.18 -1.17
CA LYS A 43 -6.56 -21.58 -0.40
C LYS A 43 -5.67 -20.36 -0.11
N LYS A 44 -4.78 -20.48 0.88
CA LYS A 44 -3.95 -19.35 1.35
C LYS A 44 -3.05 -18.79 0.24
N ASP A 45 -2.43 -19.66 -0.54
CA ASP A 45 -1.56 -19.31 -1.67
C ASP A 45 -2.32 -18.50 -2.74
N GLU A 46 -3.50 -18.99 -3.13
CA GLU A 46 -4.36 -18.32 -4.11
C GLU A 46 -4.92 -17.00 -3.54
N THR A 47 -5.24 -16.96 -2.25
CA THR A 47 -5.66 -15.73 -1.57
C THR A 47 -4.56 -14.68 -1.62
N ALA A 48 -3.31 -15.04 -1.32
CA ALA A 48 -2.17 -14.12 -1.36
C ALA A 48 -1.95 -13.56 -2.78
N ARG A 49 -2.01 -14.41 -3.81
CA ARG A 49 -1.91 -13.99 -5.22
C ARG A 49 -3.04 -13.04 -5.62
N ARG A 50 -4.29 -13.34 -5.26
CA ARG A 50 -5.42 -12.44 -5.56
C ARG A 50 -5.36 -11.13 -4.79
N VAL A 51 -5.03 -11.17 -3.50
CA VAL A 51 -4.87 -9.95 -2.70
C VAL A 51 -3.75 -9.07 -3.28
N ALA A 52 -2.60 -9.65 -3.65
CA ALA A 52 -1.52 -8.90 -4.27
C ALA A 52 -2.00 -8.17 -5.52
N ARG A 53 -2.67 -8.89 -6.44
CA ARG A 53 -3.21 -8.30 -7.65
C ARG A 53 -4.22 -7.18 -7.37
N GLU A 54 -5.20 -7.42 -6.48
CA GLU A 54 -6.20 -6.40 -6.14
C GLU A 54 -5.56 -5.14 -5.52
N LEU A 55 -4.49 -5.28 -4.73
CA LEU A 55 -3.76 -4.15 -4.18
C LEU A 55 -3.00 -3.36 -5.26
N LEU A 56 -2.33 -4.06 -6.18
CA LEU A 56 -1.54 -3.45 -7.26
C LEU A 56 -2.42 -2.79 -8.33
N ASP A 57 -3.56 -3.39 -8.64
CA ASP A 57 -4.50 -2.88 -9.66
C ASP A 57 -5.36 -1.72 -9.13
N ASN A 58 -5.45 -1.55 -7.80
CA ASN A 58 -6.26 -0.52 -7.16
C ASN A 58 -5.44 0.40 -6.22
N PRO A 59 -4.40 1.10 -6.72
CA PRO A 59 -3.51 1.91 -5.90
C PRO A 59 -4.26 3.04 -5.16
N ILE A 60 -5.31 3.59 -5.77
CA ILE A 60 -6.14 4.64 -5.15
C ILE A 60 -6.81 4.16 -3.85
N SER A 61 -7.29 2.91 -3.82
CA SER A 61 -7.91 2.33 -2.62
C SER A 61 -6.92 2.29 -1.45
N ILE A 62 -5.64 2.12 -1.75
CA ILE A 62 -4.55 2.18 -0.76
C ILE A 62 -4.25 3.64 -0.39
N LEU A 63 -3.95 4.50 -1.38
CA LEU A 63 -3.48 5.87 -1.17
C LEU A 63 -4.49 6.72 -0.38
N CYS A 64 -5.79 6.58 -0.66
CA CYS A 64 -6.83 7.32 0.06
C CYS A 64 -6.96 6.93 1.54
N GLN A 65 -6.36 5.81 1.95
CA GLN A 65 -6.31 5.36 3.34
C GLN A 65 -5.04 5.83 4.06
N LEU A 66 -3.98 6.21 3.35
CA LEU A 66 -2.72 6.59 3.99
C LEU A 66 -2.83 7.95 4.67
N SER A 67 -2.16 8.09 5.82
CA SER A 67 -2.00 9.39 6.46
C SER A 67 -0.94 10.24 5.75
N LYS A 68 -0.88 11.55 6.03
CA LYS A 68 0.17 12.44 5.51
C LYS A 68 1.58 11.88 5.72
N ALA A 69 1.87 11.39 6.93
CA ALA A 69 3.17 10.81 7.26
C ALA A 69 3.49 9.55 6.44
N GLU A 70 2.48 8.77 6.07
CA GLU A 70 2.66 7.57 5.25
C GLU A 70 2.82 7.90 3.77
N LEU A 71 2.09 8.90 3.28
CA LEU A 71 2.30 9.42 1.93
C LEU A 71 3.71 10.01 1.78
N GLN A 72 4.26 10.63 2.82
CA GLN A 72 5.66 11.07 2.85
C GLN A 72 6.65 9.89 2.81
N ILE A 73 6.32 8.77 3.45
CA ILE A 73 7.15 7.55 3.37
C ILE A 73 7.10 6.98 1.94
N VAL A 74 5.94 6.97 1.29
CA VAL A 74 5.82 6.56 -0.12
C VAL A 74 6.65 7.47 -1.03
N ASP A 75 6.59 8.78 -0.84
CA ASP A 75 7.40 9.75 -1.58
C ASP A 75 8.92 9.54 -1.39
N GLU A 76 9.35 9.23 -0.17
CA GLU A 76 10.75 8.90 0.11
C GLU A 76 11.17 7.58 -0.56
N PHE A 77 10.29 6.57 -0.62
CA PHE A 77 10.57 5.32 -1.34
C PHE A 77 10.73 5.57 -2.83
N GLU A 78 9.85 6.39 -3.41
CA GLU A 78 9.91 6.71 -4.83
C GLU A 78 11.17 7.48 -5.19
N LYS A 79 11.55 8.47 -4.37
CA LYS A 79 12.78 9.25 -4.57
C LYS A 79 14.06 8.45 -4.36
N ALA A 80 14.05 7.50 -3.43
CA ALA A 80 15.21 6.66 -3.15
C ALA A 80 15.40 5.56 -4.19
N GLY A 81 14.30 5.09 -4.80
CA GLY A 81 14.31 4.06 -5.83
C GLY A 81 14.43 2.62 -5.28
N PRO A 82 14.73 1.64 -6.15
CA PRO A 82 14.84 0.24 -5.79
C PRO A 82 15.89 -0.04 -4.71
N ASN A 83 15.69 -1.12 -3.96
CA ASN A 83 16.60 -1.66 -2.93
C ASN A 83 16.96 -0.69 -1.79
N HIS A 84 16.18 0.38 -1.59
CA HIS A 84 16.42 1.31 -0.50
C HIS A 84 15.54 1.00 0.71
N TYR A 85 16.16 0.97 1.89
CA TYR A 85 15.47 0.85 3.16
C TYR A 85 15.19 2.24 3.73
N ILE A 86 13.95 2.46 4.16
CA ILE A 86 13.55 3.66 4.90
C ILE A 86 13.55 3.37 6.39
N THR A 87 14.32 4.17 7.13
CA THR A 87 14.44 4.04 8.58
C THR A 87 13.45 4.95 9.29
N ARG A 88 12.77 4.44 10.32
CA ARG A 88 11.90 5.19 11.23
C ARG A 88 12.07 4.69 12.66
N LYS A 89 11.90 5.56 13.66
CA LYS A 89 11.86 5.13 15.06
C LYS A 89 10.67 4.20 15.30
N MET A 90 10.90 3.14 16.07
CA MET A 90 9.82 2.24 16.46
C MET A 90 8.80 2.99 17.31
N ARG A 91 7.53 2.62 17.13
CA ARG A 91 6.39 3.21 17.83
C ARG A 91 5.40 2.12 18.22
N LYS A 92 4.49 2.44 19.15
CA LYS A 92 3.47 1.49 19.64
C LYS A 92 2.52 1.01 18.53
N THR A 93 2.24 1.84 17.53
CA THR A 93 1.30 1.53 16.45
C THR A 93 2.03 1.37 15.13
N PHE A 94 1.78 0.30 14.39
CA PHE A 94 2.38 0.14 13.05
C PHE A 94 1.78 1.12 12.03
N TYR A 95 2.55 1.45 11.00
CA TYR A 95 2.03 2.15 9.82
C TYR A 95 1.02 1.25 9.09
N LYS A 96 0.04 1.84 8.41
CA LYS A 96 -0.84 1.13 7.45
C LYS A 96 -0.02 0.46 6.36
N LEU A 97 1.08 1.06 5.89
CA LEU A 97 2.03 0.40 4.97
C LEU A 97 2.46 -0.99 5.48
N GLN A 98 2.84 -1.09 6.76
CA GLN A 98 3.23 -2.35 7.41
C GLN A 98 2.02 -3.26 7.72
N ASN A 99 0.87 -2.67 8.05
CA ASN A 99 -0.35 -3.43 8.38
C ASN A 99 -0.99 -4.07 7.15
N PHE A 100 -0.90 -3.39 5.99
CA PHE A 100 -1.39 -3.85 4.71
C PHE A 100 -0.43 -4.81 4.01
N GLY A 101 0.78 -5.02 4.56
CA GLY A 101 1.78 -5.91 3.97
C GLY A 101 2.44 -5.32 2.72
N LEU A 102 2.47 -3.99 2.61
CA LEU A 102 3.06 -3.27 1.47
C LEU A 102 4.58 -3.08 1.61
N VAL A 103 5.14 -3.38 2.78
CA VAL A 103 6.57 -3.30 3.06
C VAL A 103 7.01 -4.50 3.90
N LEU A 104 8.24 -4.93 3.67
CA LEU A 104 8.99 -5.76 4.61
C LEU A 104 9.56 -4.88 5.72
N THR A 105 9.65 -5.36 6.96
CA THR A 105 10.23 -4.59 8.07
C THR A 105 11.29 -5.39 8.79
N TYR A 106 12.50 -4.86 8.85
CA TYR A 106 13.53 -5.31 9.79
C TYR A 106 13.40 -4.49 11.08
N GLU A 107 13.44 -5.18 12.22
CA GLU A 107 13.39 -4.58 13.55
C GLU A 107 14.79 -4.53 14.14
N ASP A 108 15.36 -3.32 14.20
CA ASP A 108 16.63 -3.07 14.88
C ASP A 108 16.34 -2.67 16.34
N GLU A 109 16.25 -3.69 17.20
CA GLU A 109 16.00 -3.50 18.64
C GLU A 109 17.12 -2.68 19.31
N SER A 110 18.36 -2.80 18.83
CA SER A 110 19.51 -2.11 19.43
C SER A 110 19.41 -0.59 19.26
N ARG A 111 18.87 -0.14 18.13
CA ARG A 111 18.69 1.29 17.80
C ARG A 111 17.26 1.79 17.96
N ASN A 112 16.35 0.88 18.34
CA ASN A 112 14.91 1.10 18.43
C ASN A 112 14.35 1.70 17.11
N GLU A 113 14.72 1.07 15.99
CA GLU A 113 14.39 1.52 14.63
C GLU A 113 13.75 0.41 13.78
N TRP A 114 12.75 0.79 12.99
CA TRP A 114 12.27 -0.01 11.88
C TRP A 114 13.01 0.38 10.62
N GLN A 115 13.47 -0.61 9.88
CA GLN A 115 14.00 -0.44 8.53
C GLN A 115 13.03 -1.12 7.58
N MET A 116 12.35 -0.33 6.76
CA MET A 116 11.29 -0.79 5.88
C MET A 116 11.77 -0.86 4.44
N LEU A 117 11.47 -1.94 3.74
CA LEU A 117 11.73 -2.12 2.31
C LEU A 117 10.41 -2.26 1.57
N MET A 118 10.20 -1.45 0.55
CA MET A 118 9.03 -1.53 -0.33
C MET A 118 9.35 -2.40 -1.55
N PRO A 119 8.52 -3.42 -1.86
CA PRO A 119 8.64 -4.14 -3.12
C PRO A 119 8.51 -3.22 -4.33
N ASP A 120 9.27 -3.46 -5.40
CA ASP A 120 9.27 -2.62 -6.60
C ASP A 120 7.87 -2.57 -7.24
N CYS A 121 7.18 -3.71 -7.33
CA CYS A 121 5.82 -3.77 -7.84
C CYS A 121 4.84 -2.87 -7.07
N VAL A 122 5.01 -2.72 -5.74
CA VAL A 122 4.20 -1.82 -4.92
C VAL A 122 4.55 -0.37 -5.23
N ARG A 123 5.84 -0.05 -5.25
CA ARG A 123 6.32 1.31 -5.53
C ARG A 123 5.82 1.80 -6.89
N GLU A 124 6.01 0.99 -7.93
CA GLU A 124 5.55 1.26 -9.30
C GLU A 124 4.04 1.44 -9.40
N SER A 125 3.26 0.58 -8.73
CA SER A 125 1.79 0.70 -8.70
C SER A 125 1.31 2.02 -8.08
N LEU A 126 2.04 2.55 -7.09
CA LEU A 126 1.67 3.79 -6.40
C LEU A 126 2.21 5.06 -7.08
N ALA A 127 3.26 4.94 -7.92
CA ALA A 127 4.06 6.04 -8.46
C ALA A 127 3.23 7.11 -9.17
N ASP A 128 2.27 6.70 -10.01
CA ASP A 128 1.50 7.65 -10.84
C ASP A 128 0.53 8.51 -10.03
N SER A 129 0.10 8.04 -8.85
CA SER A 129 -1.00 8.66 -8.11
C SER A 129 -0.59 9.25 -6.77
N TYR A 130 0.49 8.80 -6.14
CA TYR A 130 0.80 9.19 -4.75
C TYR A 130 1.03 10.69 -4.59
N ALA A 131 1.65 11.35 -5.57
CA ALA A 131 1.99 12.77 -5.51
C ALA A 131 0.73 13.65 -5.37
N PHE A 132 -0.35 13.30 -6.08
CA PHE A 132 -1.64 13.98 -5.96
C PHE A 132 -2.23 13.86 -4.55
N TYR A 133 -2.20 12.65 -3.96
CA TYR A 133 -2.69 12.43 -2.59
C TYR A 133 -1.83 13.15 -1.55
N LEU A 134 -0.51 13.19 -1.76
CA LEU A 134 0.41 13.91 -0.88
C LEU A 134 0.18 15.42 -0.93
N ASP A 135 -0.04 16.01 -2.11
CA ASP A 135 -0.36 17.43 -2.27
C ASP A 135 -1.67 17.80 -1.54
N MET A 136 -2.72 17.01 -1.71
CA MET A 136 -3.98 17.23 -0.99
C MET A 136 -3.79 17.11 0.53
N ALA A 137 -3.06 16.09 0.99
CA ALA A 137 -2.74 15.93 2.42
C ALA A 137 -1.89 17.10 2.95
N ASN A 138 -1.01 17.68 2.15
CA ASN A 138 -0.25 18.89 2.50
C ASN A 138 -1.15 20.12 2.63
N LYS A 139 -2.19 20.23 1.78
CA LYS A 139 -3.23 21.26 1.86
C LYS A 139 -4.26 21.02 2.97
N GLY A 140 -4.15 19.91 3.71
CA GLY A 140 -5.11 19.55 4.76
C GLY A 140 -6.45 19.04 4.22
N VAL A 141 -6.51 18.71 2.92
CA VAL A 141 -7.72 18.21 2.24
C VAL A 141 -7.61 16.69 2.09
N ARG A 142 -8.74 16.00 2.28
CA ARG A 142 -8.82 14.56 2.04
C ARG A 142 -8.93 14.29 0.54
N GLY A 143 -8.07 13.40 0.04
CA GLY A 143 -8.18 12.92 -1.34
C GLY A 143 -9.45 12.12 -1.60
N PRO A 144 -9.96 12.14 -2.85
CA PRO A 144 -11.15 11.38 -3.21
C PRO A 144 -10.87 9.88 -3.09
N SER A 145 -11.87 9.14 -2.66
CA SER A 145 -11.85 7.68 -2.64
C SER A 145 -12.06 7.10 -4.04
N ALA A 146 -11.68 5.83 -4.22
CA ALA A 146 -11.95 5.09 -5.45
C ALA A 146 -13.46 5.07 -5.80
N LYS A 147 -14.34 5.06 -4.79
CA LYS A 147 -15.79 5.11 -4.98
C LYS A 147 -16.25 6.47 -5.49
N GLU A 148 -15.77 7.56 -4.89
CA GLU A 148 -16.11 8.92 -5.32
C GLU A 148 -15.64 9.21 -6.75
N LEU A 149 -14.45 8.74 -7.11
CA LEU A 149 -13.94 8.86 -8.48
C LEU A 149 -14.83 8.09 -9.47
N ARG A 150 -15.16 6.83 -9.18
CA ARG A 150 -16.08 6.03 -10.01
C ARG A 150 -17.46 6.69 -10.16
N MET A 151 -18.01 7.21 -9.06
CA MET A 151 -19.29 7.94 -9.09
C MET A 151 -19.21 9.21 -9.93
N ARG A 152 -18.13 9.98 -9.83
CA ARG A 152 -17.93 11.18 -10.63
C ARG A 152 -17.85 10.86 -12.12
N VAL A 153 -17.12 9.82 -12.50
CA VAL A 153 -17.03 9.34 -13.89
C VAL A 153 -18.41 8.92 -14.40
N ALA A 154 -19.15 8.11 -13.63
CA ALA A 154 -20.50 7.69 -13.99
C ALA A 154 -21.47 8.87 -14.14
N LEU A 155 -21.41 9.86 -13.25
CA LEU A 155 -22.23 11.06 -13.33
C LEU A 155 -21.88 11.92 -14.55
N ASN A 156 -20.60 12.07 -14.89
CA ASN A 156 -20.20 12.79 -16.09
C ASN A 156 -20.78 12.16 -17.35
N HIS A 157 -20.70 10.83 -17.46
CA HIS A 157 -21.30 10.08 -18.55
C HIS A 157 -22.83 10.24 -18.61
N LEU A 158 -23.52 10.22 -17.46
CA LEU A 158 -24.98 10.44 -17.42
C LEU A 158 -25.39 11.86 -17.81
N LEU A 159 -24.55 12.85 -17.49
CA LEU A 159 -24.79 14.26 -17.77
C LEU A 159 -24.32 14.69 -19.17
N GLY A 160 -23.82 13.77 -19.99
CA GLY A 160 -23.27 14.08 -21.32
C GLY A 160 -22.07 15.02 -21.26
N LYS A 161 -21.36 15.06 -20.13
CA LYS A 161 -20.16 15.89 -19.93
C LYS A 161 -18.88 15.20 -20.39
N ASP A 162 -19.03 14.11 -21.14
CA ASP A 162 -17.93 13.49 -21.88
C ASP A 162 -17.68 14.33 -23.15
N GLU A 163 -17.24 15.58 -22.99
CA GLU A 163 -16.85 16.43 -24.12
C GLU A 163 -15.37 16.82 -24.04
N ASN A 164 -14.64 16.33 -25.05
CA ASN A 164 -13.30 16.69 -25.57
C ASN A 164 -12.06 16.39 -24.74
#